data_AF-A0A0D2P8U3-F1
#
_entry.id   AF-A0A0D2P8U3-F1
#
_cell.length_a   1.000
_cell.length_b   1.000
_cell.length_c   1.000
_cell.angle_alpha   90.00
_cell.angle_beta   90.00
_cell.angle_gamma   90.00
#
_symmetry.space_group_name_H-M   'P 1'
#
loop_
_entity.id
_entity.type
_entity.pdbx_description
1 polymer ?
#
loop_
_entity_poly.entity_id
_entity_poly.type
_entity_poly.pdbx_seq_one_letter_code
_entity_poly.pdbx_strand_id
1 'polypeptide(L)'
;MFNNKNKAKGSGSPSNPFEVPRWSGETPMETEAEARSRVEALQKATETSKEIDQYLLEGKKEIERRRKAIKIMLLGQSESGKLTFAPNHFESERAVWRVIVQLNVIGTLKTMLDALKEELEPDNPTSSHPTSSHSVPSSPDSLTALRRLRLSLSPLFFIESNLLKLLSPECNDSRDLSVRAGADWKALLRSKLHLSGGSVDGRERRRSLPQRNEELDPALILVAQRTDIISAWNSPEIQQILQKRRPRLRHSPGFFMDSIERITQINYTPTDLDILRARIRTIGVEEHRFRIETGPGASIEKVEYFITDVGGTRHQRASWAPFFDDVQVILFLAPLAFNQVLEEDGRTNRLADSLLLWKEVCENKLLARANLICFWNKRDVLQATLEAGVQVKQYVPTYGDLPNDIFSVTKYFKDKFRLSHRKYSPEPRPFTGYETSAIDIKSMAVLLTGVRESILRKELRDGDLI
;
A
#
# COMPACT_ATOMS: atom_id res chain seq x y z
N MET A 1 -81.92 54.45 -9.78
CA MET A 1 -82.64 53.30 -10.36
C MET A 1 -81.69 52.11 -10.38
N PHE A 2 -82.20 50.95 -9.93
CA PHE A 2 -81.58 49.62 -9.85
C PHE A 2 -80.65 49.25 -11.03
N ASN A 3 -79.53 48.54 -10.81
CA ASN A 3 -79.55 47.07 -10.73
C ASN A 3 -78.17 46.46 -10.42
N ASN A 4 -78.22 45.28 -9.80
CA ASN A 4 -77.13 44.43 -9.30
C ASN A 4 -76.56 43.53 -10.42
N LYS A 5 -75.25 43.20 -10.41
CA LYS A 5 -74.69 41.95 -10.99
C LYS A 5 -73.23 41.70 -10.59
N ASN A 6 -73.04 40.69 -9.75
CA ASN A 6 -71.79 39.98 -9.51
C ASN A 6 -71.24 39.34 -10.80
N LYS A 7 -69.90 39.34 -10.98
CA LYS A 7 -69.15 38.20 -11.54
C LYS A 7 -67.62 38.30 -11.35
N ALA A 8 -67.12 37.40 -10.49
CA ALA A 8 -65.93 36.56 -10.65
C ALA A 8 -64.60 37.19 -11.14
N LYS A 9 -63.66 37.41 -10.21
CA LYS A 9 -62.23 37.34 -10.49
C LYS A 9 -61.81 35.87 -10.47
N GLY A 10 -61.48 35.32 -11.64
CA GLY A 10 -60.72 34.07 -11.74
C GLY A 10 -59.24 34.35 -11.54
N SER A 11 -58.66 33.80 -10.49
CA SER A 11 -57.21 33.72 -10.29
C SER A 11 -56.87 32.29 -9.91
N GLY A 12 -56.66 31.44 -10.92
CA GLY A 12 -56.09 30.10 -10.74
C GLY A 12 -54.58 30.20 -10.81
N SER A 13 -53.92 30.38 -9.66
CA SER A 13 -52.51 30.04 -9.51
C SER A 13 -52.40 28.51 -9.50
N PRO A 14 -51.42 27.90 -10.20
CA PRO A 14 -51.24 26.45 -10.13
C PRO A 14 -50.87 26.06 -8.70
N SER A 15 -51.69 25.20 -8.11
CA SER A 15 -51.53 24.66 -6.77
C SER A 15 -50.15 24.01 -6.62
N ASN A 16 -49.43 24.43 -5.60
CA ASN A 16 -48.12 23.88 -5.27
C ASN A 16 -48.29 22.38 -4.94
N PRO A 17 -47.69 21.45 -5.70
CA PRO A 17 -47.88 20.01 -5.50
C PRO A 17 -47.28 19.49 -4.17
N PHE A 18 -46.61 20.35 -3.40
CA PHE A 18 -46.04 20.05 -2.08
C PHE A 18 -46.81 20.68 -0.91
N GLU A 19 -47.94 21.36 -1.14
CA GLU A 19 -48.86 21.72 -0.05
C GLU A 19 -49.60 20.48 0.43
N VAL A 20 -49.05 19.84 1.48
CA VAL A 20 -49.77 18.82 2.25
C VAL A 20 -51.00 19.49 2.88
N PRO A 21 -52.23 18.99 2.62
CA PRO A 21 -53.42 19.47 3.31
C PRO A 21 -53.20 19.36 4.82
N ARG A 22 -53.42 20.45 5.55
CA ARG A 22 -53.39 20.42 7.02
C ARG A 22 -54.53 19.52 7.48
N TRP A 23 -54.20 18.26 7.78
CA TRP A 23 -55.17 17.20 8.01
C TRP A 23 -55.95 17.48 9.30
N SER A 24 -57.25 17.75 9.17
CA SER A 24 -58.16 18.03 10.29
C SER A 24 -58.67 16.72 10.89
N GLY A 25 -57.79 16.02 11.61
CA GLY A 25 -58.09 15.21 12.79
C GLY A 25 -58.89 13.91 12.66
N GLU A 26 -59.99 13.85 11.90
CA GLU A 26 -60.96 12.76 12.05
C GLU A 26 -61.56 12.34 10.70
N THR A 27 -61.21 11.14 10.25
CA THR A 27 -61.96 10.42 9.23
C THR A 27 -63.27 9.90 9.85
N PRO A 28 -64.46 10.19 9.29
CA PRO A 28 -65.74 9.98 9.98
C PRO A 28 -66.16 8.54 10.32
N MET A 29 -65.32 7.52 10.08
CA MET A 29 -65.57 6.11 10.38
C MET A 29 -64.26 5.36 10.69
N GLU A 30 -63.36 5.91 11.49
CA GLU A 30 -62.17 5.19 11.96
C GLU A 30 -62.52 4.36 13.21
N THR A 31 -62.28 3.05 13.18
CA THR A 31 -62.49 2.17 14.35
C THR A 31 -61.42 2.46 15.41
N GLU A 32 -61.69 2.29 16.71
CA GLU A 32 -60.69 2.51 17.77
C GLU A 32 -59.37 1.76 17.55
N ALA A 33 -59.42 0.56 16.95
CA ALA A 33 -58.25 -0.24 16.60
C ALA A 33 -57.42 0.40 15.46
N GLU A 34 -58.08 1.00 14.48
CA GLU A 34 -57.43 1.69 13.35
C GLU A 34 -56.78 2.99 13.81
N ALA A 35 -57.45 3.74 14.69
CA ALA A 35 -56.89 4.94 15.33
C ALA A 35 -55.64 4.63 16.16
N ARG A 36 -55.65 3.55 16.96
CA ARG A 36 -54.47 3.09 17.72
C ARG A 36 -53.33 2.68 16.79
N SER A 37 -53.63 1.90 15.74
CA SER A 37 -52.63 1.47 14.76
C SER A 37 -51.99 2.66 14.02
N ARG A 38 -52.79 3.68 13.67
CA ARG A 38 -52.31 4.91 13.05
C ARG A 38 -51.42 5.72 13.98
N VAL A 39 -51.80 5.87 15.25
CA VAL A 39 -50.96 6.58 16.25
C VAL A 39 -49.65 5.84 16.46
N GLU A 40 -49.67 4.51 16.56
CA GLU A 40 -48.43 3.70 16.64
C GLU A 40 -47.57 3.82 15.38
N ALA A 41 -48.19 3.84 14.19
CA ALA A 41 -47.47 4.02 12.92
C ALA A 41 -46.84 5.42 12.83
N LEU A 42 -47.55 6.47 13.27
CA LEU A 42 -47.02 7.83 13.35
C LEU A 42 -45.86 7.93 14.35
N GLN A 43 -45.99 7.30 15.52
CA GLN A 43 -44.92 7.25 16.52
C GLN A 43 -43.67 6.55 15.97
N LYS A 44 -43.83 5.36 15.38
CA LYS A 44 -42.74 4.64 14.70
C LYS A 44 -42.10 5.46 13.59
N ALA A 45 -42.91 6.12 12.75
CA ALA A 45 -42.40 6.99 11.68
C ALA A 45 -41.61 8.19 12.24
N THR A 46 -42.05 8.80 13.34
CA THR A 46 -41.30 9.88 13.98
C THR A 46 -40.00 9.40 14.63
N GLU A 47 -39.96 8.18 15.19
CA GLU A 47 -38.73 7.58 15.71
C GLU A 47 -37.73 7.31 14.59
N THR A 48 -38.17 6.66 13.50
CA THR A 48 -37.33 6.42 12.32
C THR A 48 -36.81 7.73 11.71
N SER A 49 -37.65 8.78 11.62
CA SER A 49 -37.21 10.10 11.13
C SER A 49 -36.12 10.70 12.02
N LYS A 50 -36.24 10.60 13.35
CA LYS A 50 -35.23 11.09 14.29
C LYS A 50 -33.91 10.32 14.16
N GLU A 51 -33.96 9.01 13.97
CA GLU A 51 -32.78 8.19 13.72
C GLU A 51 -32.08 8.59 12.42
N ILE A 52 -32.85 8.80 11.35
CA ILE A 52 -32.32 9.27 10.06
C ILE A 52 -31.68 10.65 10.21
N ASP A 53 -32.34 11.60 10.88
CA ASP A 53 -31.80 12.94 11.11
C ASP A 53 -30.51 12.90 11.93
N GLN A 54 -30.43 12.02 12.94
CA GLN A 54 -29.21 11.81 13.71
C GLN A 54 -28.08 11.25 12.83
N TYR A 55 -28.36 10.25 12.00
CA TYR A 55 -27.40 9.69 11.06
C TYR A 55 -26.89 10.74 10.06
N LEU A 56 -27.79 11.57 9.52
CA LEU A 56 -27.44 12.67 8.62
C LEU A 56 -26.58 13.73 9.32
N LEU A 57 -26.87 14.04 10.59
CA LEU A 57 -26.07 14.99 11.38
C LEU A 57 -24.66 14.43 11.64
N GLU A 58 -24.55 13.15 11.98
CA GLU A 58 -23.26 12.47 12.14
C GLU A 58 -22.49 12.44 10.82
N GLY A 59 -23.16 12.13 9.71
CA GLY A 59 -22.59 12.18 8.36
C GLY A 59 -22.08 13.58 7.99
N LYS A 60 -22.87 14.64 8.27
CA LYS A 60 -22.44 16.03 8.07
C LYS A 60 -21.20 16.39 8.88
N LYS A 61 -21.16 15.99 10.17
CA LYS A 61 -19.98 16.22 11.02
C LYS A 61 -18.75 15.51 10.46
N GLU A 62 -18.90 14.30 9.94
CA GLU A 62 -17.78 13.55 9.35
C GLU A 62 -17.28 14.18 8.05
N ILE A 63 -18.19 14.65 7.19
CA ILE A 63 -17.83 15.40 5.99
C ILE A 63 -17.07 16.68 6.36
N GLU A 64 -17.54 17.41 7.37
CA GLU A 64 -16.88 18.63 7.83
C GLU A 64 -15.49 18.35 8.43
N ARG A 65 -15.35 17.26 9.20
CA ARG A 65 -14.04 16.80 9.69
C ARG A 65 -13.10 16.45 8.53
N ARG A 66 -13.58 15.69 7.55
CA ARG A 66 -12.80 15.30 6.37
C ARG A 66 -12.40 16.52 5.51
N ARG A 67 -13.21 17.57 5.51
CA ARG A 67 -12.89 18.85 4.84
C ARG A 67 -11.79 19.63 5.56
N LYS A 68 -11.74 19.58 6.90
CA LYS A 68 -10.70 20.23 7.71
C LYS A 68 -9.43 19.39 7.86
N ALA A 69 -9.45 18.15 7.39
CA ALA A 69 -8.34 17.23 7.50
C ALA A 69 -7.30 17.43 6.39
N ILE A 70 -6.05 17.12 6.71
CA ILE A 70 -4.95 17.14 5.76
C ILE A 70 -4.94 15.81 5.01
N LYS A 71 -5.10 15.86 3.69
CA LYS A 71 -5.08 14.67 2.80
C LYS A 71 -3.74 14.60 2.09
N ILE A 72 -3.04 13.49 2.31
CA ILE A 72 -1.73 13.18 1.76
C ILE A 72 -1.89 11.92 0.90
N MET A 73 -1.31 11.91 -0.29
CA MET A 73 -1.33 10.73 -1.15
C MET A 73 0.09 10.25 -1.45
N LEU A 74 0.31 8.94 -1.28
CA LEU A 74 1.59 8.26 -1.51
C LEU A 74 1.65 7.74 -2.96
N LEU A 75 2.33 8.48 -3.83
CA LEU A 75 2.55 8.09 -5.21
C LEU A 75 3.94 7.52 -5.41
N GLY A 76 4.12 6.75 -6.47
CA GLY A 76 5.39 6.10 -6.78
C GLY A 76 5.17 4.74 -7.41
N GLN A 77 6.22 4.22 -8.04
CA GLN A 77 6.22 2.90 -8.63
C GLN A 77 6.02 1.81 -7.55
N SER A 78 5.61 0.60 -7.95
CA SER A 78 5.68 -0.58 -7.08
C SER A 78 7.07 -0.70 -6.42
N GLU A 79 7.08 -1.11 -5.14
CA GLU A 79 8.28 -1.29 -4.33
C GLU A 79 9.17 -0.06 -4.13
N SER A 80 8.60 1.13 -4.28
CA SER A 80 9.29 2.38 -3.99
C SER A 80 9.36 2.68 -2.49
N GLY A 81 8.76 1.87 -1.61
CA GLY A 81 8.83 2.00 -0.14
C GLY A 81 7.63 2.72 0.52
N LYS A 82 6.43 2.63 -0.07
CA LYS A 82 5.23 3.36 0.39
C LYS A 82 4.71 2.94 1.78
N LEU A 83 4.91 1.69 2.19
CA LEU A 83 4.41 1.15 3.47
C LEU A 83 5.28 1.53 4.70
N THR A 84 6.45 2.13 4.50
CA THR A 84 7.45 2.39 5.55
C THR A 84 7.10 3.61 6.44
N PHE A 85 5.99 4.31 6.19
CA PHE A 85 5.70 5.62 6.80
C PHE A 85 4.95 5.61 8.15
N ALA A 86 4.71 4.45 8.80
CA ALA A 86 3.95 4.36 10.06
C ALA A 86 4.62 3.49 11.16
N PRO A 87 5.66 3.98 11.87
CA PRO A 87 6.47 3.18 12.79
C PRO A 87 5.77 2.73 14.10
N ASN A 88 4.93 3.58 14.69
CA ASN A 88 4.30 3.30 16.00
C ASN A 88 3.19 2.23 15.95
N HIS A 89 2.93 1.68 14.75
CA HIS A 89 1.88 0.68 14.52
C HIS A 89 2.42 -0.76 14.48
N PHE A 90 3.74 -0.95 14.56
CA PHE A 90 4.34 -2.27 14.34
C PHE A 90 4.14 -3.25 15.50
N GLU A 91 4.09 -2.79 16.75
CA GLU A 91 4.02 -3.68 17.92
C GLU A 91 2.76 -4.53 17.95
N SER A 92 1.59 -3.94 17.70
CA SER A 92 0.29 -4.63 17.66
C SER A 92 0.11 -5.51 16.42
N GLU A 93 1.03 -5.41 15.45
CA GLU A 93 0.99 -6.12 14.17
C GLU A 93 2.14 -7.12 13.98
N ARG A 94 3.10 -7.22 14.91
CA ARG A 94 4.30 -8.08 14.76
C ARG A 94 3.95 -9.53 14.41
N ALA A 95 2.88 -10.07 15.01
CA ALA A 95 2.46 -11.44 14.74
C ALA A 95 1.98 -11.64 13.29
N VAL A 96 1.29 -10.65 12.72
CA VAL A 96 0.86 -10.67 11.31
C VAL A 96 2.07 -10.52 10.39
N TRP A 97 2.96 -9.58 10.69
CA TRP A 97 4.18 -9.37 9.92
C TRP A 97 5.14 -10.55 9.96
N ARG A 98 5.14 -11.34 11.04
CA ARG A 98 5.89 -12.60 11.13
C ARG A 98 5.53 -13.53 9.98
N VAL A 99 4.22 -13.68 9.71
CA VAL A 99 3.71 -14.52 8.62
C VAL A 99 4.18 -13.97 7.27
N ILE A 100 4.14 -12.65 7.08
CA ILE A 100 4.58 -12.00 5.83
C ILE A 100 6.09 -12.23 5.60
N VAL A 101 6.93 -12.04 6.61
CA VAL A 101 8.38 -12.29 6.52
C VAL A 101 8.64 -13.77 6.18
N GLN A 102 7.92 -14.69 6.83
CA GLN A 102 8.02 -16.13 6.56
C GLN A 102 7.57 -16.48 5.13
N LEU A 103 6.51 -15.86 4.62
CA LEU A 103 6.09 -16.01 3.22
C LEU A 103 7.14 -15.46 2.24
N ASN A 104 7.79 -14.34 2.56
CA ASN A 104 8.90 -13.83 1.74
C ASN A 104 10.09 -14.79 1.68
N VAL A 105 10.41 -15.46 2.80
CA VAL A 105 11.42 -16.53 2.83
C VAL A 105 11.03 -17.68 1.90
N ILE A 106 9.79 -18.17 1.99
CA ILE A 106 9.32 -19.31 1.18
C ILE A 106 9.33 -18.94 -0.32
N GLY A 107 8.85 -17.75 -0.67
CA GLY A 107 8.85 -17.26 -2.05
C GLY A 107 10.27 -17.07 -2.61
N THR A 108 11.19 -16.57 -1.78
CA THR A 108 12.61 -16.48 -2.16
C THR A 108 13.20 -17.86 -2.42
N LEU A 109 12.92 -18.84 -1.55
CA LEU A 109 13.38 -20.21 -1.70
C LEU A 109 12.85 -20.86 -2.98
N LYS A 110 11.56 -20.69 -3.31
CA LYS A 110 10.98 -21.15 -4.60
C LYS A 110 11.71 -20.54 -5.78
N THR A 111 11.93 -19.23 -5.75
CA THR A 111 12.61 -18.48 -6.83
C THR A 111 14.03 -19.00 -7.05
N MET A 112 14.77 -19.30 -5.98
CA MET A 112 16.11 -19.89 -6.09
C MET A 112 16.09 -21.29 -6.68
N LEU A 113 15.16 -22.14 -6.26
CA LEU A 113 15.04 -23.51 -6.76
C LEU A 113 14.56 -23.57 -8.21
N ASP A 114 13.69 -22.65 -8.62
CA ASP A 114 13.29 -22.50 -10.02
C ASP A 114 14.46 -22.01 -10.88
N ALA A 115 15.24 -21.04 -10.40
CA ALA A 115 16.45 -20.59 -11.08
C ALA A 115 17.50 -21.72 -11.24
N LEU A 116 17.64 -22.57 -10.22
CA LEU A 116 18.51 -23.75 -10.27
C LEU A 116 17.99 -24.79 -11.26
N LYS A 117 16.67 -25.01 -11.31
CA LYS A 117 16.06 -25.91 -12.30
C LYS A 117 16.33 -25.45 -13.73
N GLU A 118 16.12 -24.16 -14.00
CA GLU A 118 16.34 -23.57 -15.33
C GLU A 118 17.80 -23.69 -15.80
N GLU A 119 18.77 -23.58 -14.89
CA GLU A 119 20.20 -23.75 -15.23
C GLU A 119 20.56 -25.22 -15.49
N LEU A 120 19.94 -26.16 -14.77
CA LEU A 120 20.18 -27.60 -14.92
C LEU A 120 19.44 -28.21 -16.12
N GLU A 121 18.39 -27.56 -16.62
CA GLU A 121 17.59 -27.97 -17.79
C GLU A 121 17.59 -26.86 -18.87
N PRO A 122 18.73 -26.58 -19.55
CA PRO A 122 18.86 -25.45 -20.47
C PRO A 122 18.01 -25.55 -21.76
N ASP A 123 17.52 -26.74 -22.12
CA ASP A 123 16.77 -26.99 -23.37
C ASP A 123 15.27 -26.61 -23.30
N ASN A 124 14.85 -25.78 -22.35
CA ASN A 124 13.46 -25.34 -22.28
C ASN A 124 13.21 -24.11 -23.19
N PRO A 125 12.40 -24.19 -24.27
CA PRO A 125 12.27 -23.15 -25.31
C PRO A 125 11.58 -21.85 -24.88
N THR A 126 11.38 -21.62 -23.58
CA THR A 126 10.66 -20.47 -23.01
C THR A 126 11.57 -19.36 -22.46
N SER A 127 12.90 -19.54 -22.45
CA SER A 127 13.81 -18.52 -21.91
C SER A 127 14.15 -17.44 -22.95
N SER A 128 13.81 -16.18 -22.65
CA SER A 128 14.03 -15.00 -23.52
C SER A 128 15.27 -14.19 -23.12
N HIS A 129 16.24 -14.80 -22.43
CA HIS A 129 17.47 -14.12 -22.01
C HIS A 129 18.68 -14.69 -22.74
N PRO A 130 19.51 -13.84 -23.40
CA PRO A 130 20.74 -14.29 -24.04
C PRO A 130 21.77 -14.63 -22.96
N THR A 131 22.01 -15.91 -22.72
CA THR A 131 23.08 -16.39 -21.85
C THR A 131 24.35 -16.64 -22.67
N SER A 132 25.47 -16.06 -22.23
CA SER A 132 26.79 -16.34 -22.75
C SER A 132 27.21 -17.77 -22.40
N SER A 133 27.68 -18.50 -23.41
CA SER A 133 28.08 -19.90 -23.40
C SER A 133 29.19 -20.24 -22.39
N HIS A 134 28.81 -20.75 -21.22
CA HIS A 134 29.63 -21.69 -20.44
C HIS A 134 28.68 -22.65 -19.70
N SER A 135 28.28 -23.72 -20.39
CA SER A 135 27.47 -24.81 -19.85
C SER A 135 28.27 -25.58 -18.80
N VAL A 136 27.79 -25.59 -17.56
CA VAL A 136 28.22 -26.58 -16.56
C VAL A 136 27.65 -27.94 -16.99
N PRO A 137 28.41 -29.03 -17.00
CA PRO A 137 27.85 -30.35 -17.27
C PRO A 137 26.80 -30.68 -16.20
N SER A 138 25.54 -30.84 -16.61
CA SER A 138 24.46 -31.27 -15.72
C SER A 138 24.73 -32.71 -15.27
N SER A 139 25.26 -32.89 -14.07
CA SER A 139 25.38 -34.24 -13.50
C SER A 139 23.97 -34.76 -13.16
N PRO A 140 23.63 -36.03 -13.48
CA PRO A 140 22.34 -36.63 -13.12
C PRO A 140 22.10 -36.64 -11.60
N ASP A 141 23.17 -36.58 -10.80
CA ASP A 141 23.13 -36.47 -9.35
C ASP A 141 22.61 -35.10 -8.89
N SER A 142 22.98 -34.01 -9.56
CA SER A 142 22.52 -32.65 -9.23
C SER A 142 21.02 -32.46 -9.45
N LEU A 143 20.48 -33.00 -10.55
CA LEU A 143 19.02 -32.99 -10.81
C LEU A 143 18.25 -33.83 -9.78
N THR A 144 18.81 -34.97 -9.38
CA THR A 144 18.22 -35.84 -8.36
C THR A 144 18.23 -35.16 -6.99
N ALA A 145 19.33 -34.48 -6.63
CA ALA A 145 19.43 -33.69 -5.41
C ALA A 145 18.40 -32.54 -5.38
N LEU A 146 18.24 -31.81 -6.48
CA LEU A 146 17.22 -30.76 -6.61
C LEU A 146 15.80 -31.32 -6.43
N ARG A 147 15.49 -32.47 -7.05
CA ARG A 147 14.19 -33.13 -6.91
C ARG A 147 13.92 -33.54 -5.46
N ARG A 148 14.91 -34.14 -4.78
CA ARG A 148 14.81 -34.49 -3.35
C ARG A 148 14.56 -33.26 -2.48
N LEU A 149 15.27 -32.18 -2.73
CA LEU A 149 15.11 -30.93 -1.99
C LEU A 149 13.74 -30.29 -2.23
N ARG A 150 13.22 -30.28 -3.46
CA ARG A 150 11.85 -29.81 -3.74
C ARG A 150 10.78 -30.68 -3.06
N LEU A 151 11.00 -32.00 -3.01
CA LEU A 151 10.10 -32.92 -2.32
C LEU A 151 10.13 -32.67 -0.81
N SER A 152 11.31 -32.51 -0.22
CA SER A 152 11.43 -32.25 1.21
C SER A 152 10.77 -30.93 1.59
N LEU A 153 10.94 -29.87 0.79
CA LEU A 153 10.34 -28.55 1.03
C LEU A 153 8.86 -28.41 0.56
N SER A 154 8.25 -29.47 0.04
CA SER A 154 6.88 -29.43 -0.50
C SER A 154 5.81 -28.96 0.51
N PRO A 155 5.88 -29.28 1.83
CA PRO A 155 4.93 -28.75 2.81
C PRO A 155 4.95 -27.23 2.93
N LEU A 156 6.11 -26.57 2.84
CA LEU A 156 6.20 -25.11 2.83
C LEU A 156 5.50 -24.51 1.63
N PHE A 157 5.72 -25.11 0.46
CA PHE A 157 5.11 -24.64 -0.79
C PHE A 157 3.60 -24.82 -0.81
N PHE A 158 3.09 -25.85 -0.12
CA PHE A 158 1.66 -26.06 0.09
C PHE A 158 1.06 -24.97 1.00
N ILE A 159 1.66 -24.71 2.17
CA ILE A 159 1.18 -23.65 3.08
C ILE A 159 1.19 -22.28 2.39
N GLU A 160 2.29 -21.93 1.72
CA GLU A 160 2.37 -20.65 1.01
C GLU A 160 1.25 -20.53 -0.03
N SER A 161 0.98 -21.57 -0.81
CA SER A 161 -0.10 -21.56 -1.81
C SER A 161 -1.48 -21.32 -1.17
N ASN A 162 -1.73 -21.89 0.02
CA ASN A 162 -2.98 -21.68 0.75
C ASN A 162 -3.08 -20.26 1.32
N LEU A 163 -1.98 -19.73 1.89
CA LEU A 163 -1.95 -18.37 2.43
C LEU A 163 -2.03 -17.30 1.34
N LEU A 164 -1.41 -17.52 0.17
CA LEU A 164 -1.53 -16.63 -0.98
C LEU A 164 -2.97 -16.57 -1.50
N LYS A 165 -3.63 -17.73 -1.65
CA LYS A 165 -5.06 -17.80 -2.02
C LYS A 165 -5.96 -17.09 -1.00
N LEU A 166 -5.60 -17.18 0.28
CA LEU A 166 -6.34 -16.54 1.37
C LEU A 166 -6.19 -15.01 1.33
N LEU A 167 -4.99 -14.51 1.04
CA LEU A 167 -4.67 -13.08 1.00
C LEU A 167 -5.15 -12.40 -0.31
N SER A 168 -5.16 -13.12 -1.42
CA SER A 168 -5.59 -12.61 -2.72
C SER A 168 -6.23 -13.71 -3.59
N PRO A 169 -7.51 -14.06 -3.37
CA PRO A 169 -8.17 -15.18 -4.04
C PRO A 169 -8.36 -15.01 -5.56
N GLU A 170 -8.32 -13.77 -6.08
CA GLU A 170 -8.54 -13.46 -7.50
C GLU A 170 -7.24 -13.23 -8.29
N CYS A 171 -6.06 -13.32 -7.64
CA CYS A 171 -4.79 -13.16 -8.32
C CYS A 171 -4.29 -14.54 -8.79
N ASN A 172 -4.40 -14.81 -10.09
CA ASN A 172 -3.86 -16.02 -10.71
C ASN A 172 -2.31 -16.00 -10.83
N ASP A 173 -1.67 -14.88 -10.51
CA ASP A 173 -0.21 -14.75 -10.54
C ASP A 173 0.39 -15.37 -9.27
N SER A 174 0.66 -16.68 -9.34
CA SER A 174 0.98 -17.55 -8.20
C SER A 174 2.34 -17.27 -7.52
N ARG A 175 3.10 -16.26 -7.95
CA ARG A 175 4.49 -16.04 -7.50
C ARG A 175 4.70 -14.84 -6.58
N ASP A 176 3.79 -13.87 -6.55
CA ASP A 176 4.05 -12.61 -5.84
C ASP A 176 3.05 -12.37 -4.70
N LEU A 177 3.57 -12.16 -3.49
CA LEU A 177 2.77 -11.94 -2.28
C LEU A 177 2.02 -10.62 -2.39
N SER A 178 0.69 -10.69 -2.50
CA SER A 178 -0.18 -9.54 -2.68
C SER A 178 -1.36 -9.54 -1.71
N VAL A 179 -1.81 -8.33 -1.34
CA VAL A 179 -2.97 -8.09 -0.48
C VAL A 179 -3.85 -7.01 -1.07
N ARG A 180 -5.15 -7.09 -0.81
CA ARG A 180 -6.10 -6.04 -1.17
C ARG A 180 -6.06 -4.91 -0.16
N ALA A 181 -5.91 -3.69 -0.67
CA ALA A 181 -6.12 -2.49 0.10
C ALA A 181 -7.54 -2.45 0.66
N GLY A 182 -7.68 -2.08 1.94
CA GLY A 182 -8.97 -2.00 2.63
C GLY A 182 -9.64 -3.35 2.90
N ALA A 183 -9.13 -4.48 2.39
CA ALA A 183 -9.48 -5.77 2.93
C ALA A 183 -8.79 -5.91 4.29
N ASP A 184 -9.51 -6.30 5.34
CA ASP A 184 -8.96 -6.56 6.67
C ASP A 184 -8.08 -7.84 6.68
N TRP A 185 -7.13 -7.95 5.74
CA TRP A 185 -6.24 -9.11 5.56
C TRP A 185 -5.44 -9.39 6.83
N LYS A 186 -5.11 -8.33 7.60
CA LYS A 186 -4.49 -8.46 8.93
C LYS A 186 -5.44 -9.13 9.94
N ALA A 187 -6.70 -8.72 9.99
CA ALA A 187 -7.71 -9.34 10.87
C ALA A 187 -8.02 -10.78 10.43
N LEU A 188 -8.03 -11.01 9.12
CA LEU A 188 -8.20 -12.32 8.53
C LEU A 188 -7.08 -13.27 8.95
N LEU A 189 -5.81 -12.84 8.84
CA LEU A 189 -4.66 -13.62 9.32
C LEU A 189 -4.74 -13.86 10.83
N ARG A 190 -5.06 -12.83 11.63
CA ARG A 190 -5.27 -12.98 13.08
C ARG A 190 -6.34 -14.02 13.40
N SER A 191 -7.46 -13.99 12.69
CA SER A 191 -8.58 -14.91 12.89
C SER A 191 -8.24 -16.34 12.46
N LYS A 192 -7.63 -16.52 11.29
CA LYS A 192 -7.35 -17.85 10.71
C LYS A 192 -6.16 -18.56 11.36
N LEU A 193 -5.16 -17.81 11.80
CA LEU A 193 -3.95 -18.35 12.42
C LEU A 193 -3.94 -18.21 13.95
N HIS A 194 -5.02 -17.65 14.54
CA HIS A 194 -5.17 -17.40 15.97
C HIS A 194 -3.96 -16.66 16.56
N LEU A 195 -3.48 -15.64 15.85
CA LEU A 195 -2.33 -14.84 16.27
C LEU A 195 -2.75 -13.97 17.46
N SER A 196 -2.00 -14.02 18.56
CA SER A 196 -2.26 -13.10 19.68
C SER A 196 -1.87 -11.67 19.27
N GLY A 197 -2.81 -10.75 19.43
CA GLY A 197 -2.60 -9.32 19.25
C GLY A 197 -3.56 -8.57 20.16
N GLY A 198 -3.01 -7.75 21.07
CA GLY A 198 -3.77 -7.01 22.07
C GLY A 198 -4.78 -6.06 21.42
N SER A 199 -6.06 -6.39 21.54
CA SER A 199 -7.15 -5.43 21.37
C SER A 199 -7.65 -5.06 22.77
N VAL A 200 -7.35 -3.83 23.19
CA VAL A 200 -8.01 -3.17 24.31
C VAL A 200 -9.35 -2.66 23.78
N ASP A 201 -10.33 -3.55 23.62
CA ASP A 201 -11.72 -3.10 23.66
C ASP A 201 -12.59 -4.20 24.28
N GLY A 202 -12.96 -3.93 25.54
CA GLY A 202 -13.67 -4.86 26.40
C GLY A 202 -15.14 -4.92 26.05
N ARG A 203 -15.51 -5.81 25.11
CA ARG A 203 -16.84 -6.42 25.08
C ARG A 203 -16.71 -7.91 24.76
N GLU A 204 -16.42 -8.68 25.81
CA GLU A 204 -16.48 -10.13 25.79
C GLU A 204 -17.91 -10.61 25.47
N ARG A 205 -18.08 -11.27 24.32
CA ARG A 205 -19.04 -12.36 24.19
C ARG A 205 -18.27 -13.66 24.19
N ARG A 206 -18.25 -14.33 25.35
CA ARG A 206 -17.81 -15.72 25.52
C ARG A 206 -18.54 -16.62 24.51
N ARG A 207 -17.82 -17.06 23.48
CA ARG A 207 -18.14 -18.27 22.70
C ARG A 207 -16.88 -19.11 22.65
N SER A 208 -17.03 -20.38 23.05
CA SER A 208 -16.11 -21.52 22.96
C SER A 208 -14.77 -21.29 22.25
N LEU A 209 -13.66 -21.59 22.93
CA LEU A 209 -12.31 -21.69 22.37
C LEU A 209 -12.33 -22.54 21.07
N PRO A 210 -12.13 -21.96 19.89
CA PRO A 210 -11.95 -22.74 18.67
C PRO A 210 -10.54 -23.35 18.69
N GLN A 211 -10.43 -24.63 18.32
CA GLN A 211 -9.15 -25.29 18.09
C GLN A 211 -8.27 -24.42 17.18
N ARG A 212 -7.02 -24.20 17.59
CA ARG A 212 -6.04 -23.46 16.81
C ARG A 212 -5.83 -24.20 15.48
N ASN A 213 -6.11 -23.57 14.34
CA ASN A 213 -5.74 -24.11 13.03
C ASN A 213 -4.21 -24.02 12.85
N GLU A 214 -3.46 -24.85 13.59
CA GLU A 214 -1.99 -24.95 13.51
C GLU A 214 -1.52 -25.42 12.12
N GLU A 215 -2.41 -26.04 11.33
CA GLU A 215 -2.13 -26.53 9.97
C GLU A 215 -1.79 -25.44 8.95
N LEU A 216 -2.13 -24.17 9.22
CA LEU A 216 -1.89 -23.05 8.31
C LEU A 216 -0.74 -22.13 8.78
N ASP A 217 -0.17 -22.32 9.98
CA ASP A 217 0.92 -21.48 10.50
C ASP A 217 2.27 -21.94 9.89
N PRO A 218 2.94 -21.11 9.06
CA PRO A 218 4.20 -21.49 8.44
C PRO A 218 5.35 -21.65 9.46
N ALA A 219 5.22 -21.13 10.68
CA ALA A 219 6.28 -21.14 11.67
C ALA A 219 6.76 -22.55 12.03
N LEU A 220 5.83 -23.48 12.30
CA LEU A 220 6.19 -24.85 12.69
C LEU A 220 6.84 -25.62 11.54
N ILE A 221 6.35 -25.45 10.30
CA ILE A 221 6.94 -26.11 9.14
C ILE A 221 8.34 -25.54 8.86
N LEU A 222 8.54 -24.22 8.96
CA LEU A 222 9.86 -23.61 8.81
C LEU A 222 10.86 -24.11 9.84
N VAL A 223 10.43 -24.33 11.09
CA VAL A 223 11.27 -24.93 12.13
C VAL A 223 11.60 -26.39 11.78
N ALA A 224 10.61 -27.19 11.37
CA ALA A 224 10.79 -28.59 11.03
C ALA A 224 11.72 -28.79 9.81
N GLN A 225 11.70 -27.86 8.86
CA GLN A 225 12.47 -27.93 7.60
C GLN A 225 13.72 -27.05 7.61
N ARG A 226 14.07 -26.47 8.76
CA ARG A 226 15.19 -25.54 8.94
C ARG A 226 16.49 -26.07 8.34
N THR A 227 16.84 -27.32 8.61
CA THR A 227 18.09 -27.94 8.13
C THR A 227 18.17 -27.98 6.61
N ASP A 228 17.06 -28.33 5.96
CA ASP A 228 16.97 -28.43 4.51
C ASP A 228 17.04 -27.04 3.87
N ILE A 229 16.39 -26.04 4.46
CA ILE A 229 16.44 -24.65 3.97
C ILE A 229 17.86 -24.09 4.09
N ILE A 230 18.54 -24.31 5.22
CA ILE A 230 19.91 -23.85 5.45
C ILE A 230 20.87 -24.59 4.50
N SER A 231 20.71 -25.90 4.34
CA SER A 231 21.50 -26.71 3.40
C SER A 231 21.32 -26.23 1.96
N ALA A 232 20.08 -25.93 1.55
CA ALA A 232 19.78 -25.34 0.25
C ALA A 232 20.44 -23.97 0.09
N TRP A 233 20.34 -23.09 1.08
CA TRP A 233 20.96 -21.77 1.03
C TRP A 233 22.48 -21.85 0.88
N ASN A 234 23.13 -22.77 1.60
CA ASN A 234 24.58 -22.95 1.58
C ASN A 234 25.11 -23.81 0.41
N SER A 235 24.24 -24.33 -0.45
CA SER A 235 24.64 -25.12 -1.62
C SER A 235 25.53 -24.29 -2.57
N PRO A 236 26.71 -24.80 -2.98
CA PRO A 236 27.58 -24.12 -3.93
C PRO A 236 26.89 -23.80 -5.25
N GLU A 237 26.03 -24.68 -5.73
CA GLU A 237 25.27 -24.52 -6.97
C GLU A 237 24.32 -23.33 -6.89
N ILE A 238 23.56 -23.23 -5.78
CA ILE A 238 22.65 -22.10 -5.54
C ILE A 238 23.45 -20.79 -5.41
N GLN A 239 24.56 -20.81 -4.66
CA GLN A 239 25.41 -19.64 -4.49
C GLN A 239 26.02 -19.15 -5.82
N GLN A 240 26.46 -20.07 -6.70
CA GLN A 240 26.99 -19.74 -8.02
C GLN A 240 25.91 -19.15 -8.95
N ILE A 241 24.70 -19.71 -8.94
CA ILE A 241 23.58 -19.19 -9.74
C ILE A 241 23.19 -17.79 -9.29
N LEU A 242 23.19 -17.53 -7.99
CA LEU A 242 22.93 -16.20 -7.44
C LEU A 242 24.00 -15.18 -7.83
N GLN A 243 25.26 -15.61 -7.96
CA GLN A 243 26.34 -14.75 -8.48
C GLN A 243 26.16 -14.50 -9.99
N LYS A 244 25.85 -15.54 -10.77
CA LYS A 244 25.64 -15.46 -12.23
C LYS A 244 24.41 -14.65 -12.63
N ARG A 245 23.27 -14.81 -11.96
CA ARG A 245 22.00 -14.10 -12.25
C ARG A 245 21.98 -12.63 -11.82
N ARG A 246 23.16 -12.03 -11.61
CA ARG A 246 23.42 -10.69 -11.06
C ARG A 246 22.93 -10.54 -9.61
N PRO A 247 23.54 -9.64 -8.81
CA PRO A 247 23.24 -9.45 -7.38
C PRO A 247 21.84 -8.89 -7.06
N ARG A 248 20.89 -8.88 -8.01
CA ARG A 248 19.55 -8.28 -7.84
C ARG A 248 18.71 -8.97 -6.77
N LEU A 249 18.84 -10.30 -6.61
CA LEU A 249 18.01 -11.04 -5.65
C LEU A 249 18.41 -10.78 -4.20
N ARG A 250 19.71 -10.70 -3.88
CA ARG A 250 20.17 -10.48 -2.50
C ARG A 250 19.80 -9.09 -1.96
N HIS A 251 19.73 -8.11 -2.85
CA HIS A 251 19.37 -6.73 -2.52
C HIS A 251 17.89 -6.42 -2.77
N SER A 252 17.07 -7.42 -3.10
CA SER A 252 15.63 -7.20 -3.27
C SER A 252 14.94 -7.04 -1.91
N PRO A 253 13.92 -6.17 -1.80
CA PRO A 253 13.01 -6.19 -0.66
C PRO A 253 12.46 -7.61 -0.45
N GLY A 254 12.27 -8.00 0.81
CA GLY A 254 11.84 -9.34 1.18
C GLY A 254 12.93 -10.42 1.12
N PHE A 255 14.18 -10.07 0.78
CA PHE A 255 15.28 -11.02 0.85
C PHE A 255 15.74 -11.22 2.29
N PHE A 256 15.48 -12.42 2.81
CA PHE A 256 15.71 -12.77 4.22
C PHE A 256 16.62 -13.99 4.42
N MET A 257 17.18 -14.55 3.34
CA MET A 257 17.99 -15.78 3.42
C MET A 257 19.24 -15.64 4.30
N ASP A 258 19.85 -14.46 4.35
CA ASP A 258 21.00 -14.19 5.24
C ASP A 258 20.63 -14.25 6.74
N SER A 259 19.33 -14.13 7.07
CA SER A 259 18.79 -14.20 8.42
C SER A 259 17.96 -15.46 8.66
N ILE A 260 18.10 -16.49 7.81
CA ILE A 260 17.26 -17.69 7.85
C ILE A 260 17.36 -18.43 9.18
N GLU A 261 18.54 -18.46 9.80
CA GLU A 261 18.75 -19.08 11.10
C GLU A 261 17.94 -18.43 12.22
N ARG A 262 17.74 -17.10 12.16
CA ARG A 262 16.92 -16.36 13.11
C ARG A 262 15.44 -16.56 12.82
N ILE A 263 15.05 -16.49 11.55
CA ILE A 263 13.63 -16.52 11.12
C ILE A 263 13.00 -17.91 11.31
N THR A 264 13.80 -18.98 11.24
CA THR A 264 13.39 -20.37 11.47
C THR A 264 13.45 -20.79 12.94
N GLN A 265 13.56 -19.85 13.90
CA GLN A 265 13.44 -20.16 15.33
C GLN A 265 11.97 -20.21 15.75
N ILE A 266 11.65 -21.11 16.67
CA ILE A 266 10.28 -21.30 17.17
C ILE A 266 9.68 -20.03 17.82
N ASN A 267 10.53 -19.22 18.44
CA ASN A 267 10.17 -17.97 19.11
C ASN A 267 10.54 -16.73 18.28
N TYR A 268 10.75 -16.87 16.97
CA TYR A 268 11.06 -15.75 16.10
C TYR A 268 9.99 -14.66 16.20
N THR A 269 10.45 -13.45 16.53
CA THR A 269 9.65 -12.23 16.52
C THR A 269 10.31 -11.24 15.56
N PRO A 270 9.59 -10.71 14.56
CA PRO A 270 10.16 -9.76 13.61
C PRO A 270 10.66 -8.51 14.31
N THR A 271 11.86 -8.09 13.92
CA THR A 271 12.36 -6.76 14.27
C THR A 271 11.66 -5.69 13.43
N ASP A 272 11.69 -4.44 13.86
CA ASP A 272 11.12 -3.34 13.06
C ASP A 272 11.80 -3.27 11.68
N LEU A 273 13.10 -3.59 11.59
CA LEU A 273 13.82 -3.69 10.32
C LEU A 273 13.30 -4.83 9.43
N ASP A 274 12.90 -5.97 10.01
CA ASP A 274 12.29 -7.07 9.26
C ASP A 274 10.96 -6.65 8.66
N ILE A 275 10.14 -5.93 9.43
CA ILE A 275 8.84 -5.41 8.98
C ILE A 275 9.02 -4.44 7.82
N LEU A 276 10.00 -3.54 7.92
CA LEU A 276 10.29 -2.56 6.87
C LEU A 276 10.88 -3.18 5.60
N ARG A 277 11.61 -4.29 5.75
CA ARG A 277 12.16 -5.04 4.62
C ARG A 277 11.16 -6.00 4.00
N ALA A 278 10.09 -6.36 4.71
CA ALA A 278 9.08 -7.29 4.22
C ALA A 278 8.46 -6.78 2.93
N ARG A 279 8.30 -7.67 1.95
CA ARG A 279 7.76 -7.33 0.64
C ARG A 279 6.32 -7.82 0.53
N ILE A 280 5.41 -6.88 0.36
CA ILE A 280 3.99 -7.15 0.12
C ILE A 280 3.48 -6.20 -0.95
N ARG A 281 2.79 -6.72 -1.96
CA ARG A 281 2.22 -5.94 -3.04
C ARG A 281 0.78 -5.56 -2.71
N THR A 282 0.51 -4.28 -2.49
CA THR A 282 -0.85 -3.78 -2.29
C THR A 282 -1.61 -3.69 -3.62
N ILE A 283 -2.83 -4.20 -3.66
CA ILE A 283 -3.76 -4.12 -4.78
C ILE A 283 -4.94 -3.22 -4.39
N GLY A 284 -5.12 -2.13 -5.13
CA GLY A 284 -6.17 -1.14 -4.86
C GLY A 284 -5.64 0.09 -4.13
N VAL A 285 -6.54 0.78 -3.42
CA VAL A 285 -6.27 2.03 -2.73
C VAL A 285 -6.65 1.88 -1.25
N GLU A 286 -5.71 2.15 -0.36
CA GLU A 286 -5.89 2.08 1.10
C GLU A 286 -5.81 3.49 1.68
N GLU A 287 -6.76 3.88 2.52
CA GLU A 287 -6.74 5.17 3.21
C GLU A 287 -6.50 4.92 4.71
N HIS A 288 -5.45 5.53 5.24
CA HIS A 288 -5.11 5.48 6.66
C HIS A 288 -5.48 6.80 7.33
N ARG A 289 -6.24 6.74 8.42
CA ARG A 289 -6.61 7.90 9.22
C ARG A 289 -5.74 7.99 10.47
N PHE A 290 -5.07 9.11 10.65
CA PHE A 290 -4.29 9.42 11.84
C PHE A 290 -4.83 10.67 12.51
N ARG A 291 -4.89 10.66 13.85
CA ARG A 291 -5.16 11.86 14.64
C ARG A 291 -3.87 12.25 15.32
N ILE A 292 -3.40 13.46 15.06
CA ILE A 292 -2.18 13.95 15.67
C ILE A 292 -2.48 15.22 16.46
N GLU A 293 -2.07 15.20 17.72
CA GLU A 293 -2.11 16.33 18.62
C GLU A 293 -0.95 17.27 18.28
N THR A 294 -1.25 18.54 17.98
CA THR A 294 -0.26 19.56 17.63
C THR A 294 -0.48 20.79 18.52
N GLY A 295 0.57 21.23 19.23
CA GLY A 295 0.55 22.44 20.07
C GLY A 295 1.17 22.21 21.45
N PRO A 296 1.89 23.19 22.03
CA PRO A 296 2.34 23.13 23.42
C PRO A 296 1.22 23.57 24.38
N GLY A 297 0.85 22.74 25.35
CA GLY A 297 -0.05 23.12 26.45
C GLY A 297 -1.56 23.06 26.12
N ALA A 298 -2.35 23.97 26.68
CA ALA A 298 -3.83 23.90 26.79
C ALA A 298 -4.63 24.14 25.48
N SER A 299 -3.97 24.31 24.34
CA SER A 299 -4.59 24.47 23.00
C SER A 299 -4.12 23.36 22.05
N ILE A 300 -4.38 22.11 22.44
CA ILE A 300 -4.08 20.95 21.60
C ILE A 300 -5.10 20.90 20.47
N GLU A 301 -4.71 21.36 19.28
CA GLU A 301 -5.50 21.12 18.08
C GLU A 301 -5.26 19.68 17.61
N LYS A 302 -6.35 18.91 17.54
CA LYS A 302 -6.35 17.56 16.97
C LYS A 302 -6.52 17.68 15.47
N VAL A 303 -5.40 17.62 14.74
CA VAL A 303 -5.41 17.63 13.29
C VAL A 303 -5.55 16.19 12.80
N GLU A 304 -6.55 15.95 11.96
CA GLU A 304 -6.74 14.66 11.29
C GLU A 304 -5.93 14.63 10.00
N TYR A 305 -5.23 13.52 9.77
CA TYR A 305 -4.50 13.22 8.55
C TYR A 305 -5.14 12.02 7.88
N PHE A 306 -5.37 12.12 6.58
CA PHE A 306 -5.73 11.01 5.72
C PHE A 306 -4.54 10.73 4.80
N ILE A 307 -3.98 9.53 4.88
CA ILE A 307 -2.89 9.09 4.01
C ILE A 307 -3.42 8.02 3.08
N THR A 308 -3.51 8.33 1.80
CA THR A 308 -3.95 7.40 0.76
C THR A 308 -2.74 6.69 0.15
N ASP A 309 -2.59 5.40 0.39
CA ASP A 309 -1.62 4.53 -0.29
C ASP A 309 -2.28 3.91 -1.52
N VAL A 310 -1.70 4.15 -2.69
CA VAL A 310 -2.19 3.59 -3.95
C VAL A 310 -1.21 2.58 -4.52
N GLY A 311 -1.75 1.50 -5.07
CA GLY A 311 -0.98 0.52 -5.81
C GLY A 311 -0.11 1.16 -6.90
N GLY A 312 1.19 0.86 -6.89
CA GLY A 312 2.20 1.52 -7.73
C GLY A 312 2.40 0.92 -9.13
N THR A 313 1.64 -0.12 -9.48
CA THR A 313 1.76 -0.78 -10.80
C THR A 313 1.08 0.00 -11.90
N ARG A 314 1.50 -0.15 -13.17
CA ARG A 314 0.94 0.64 -14.29
C ARG A 314 -0.56 0.44 -14.44
N HIS A 315 -1.01 -0.82 -14.33
CA HIS A 315 -2.42 -1.20 -14.45
C HIS A 315 -3.32 -0.58 -13.36
N GLN A 316 -2.75 -0.22 -12.21
CA GLN A 316 -3.49 0.40 -11.10
C GLN A 316 -3.56 1.93 -11.21
N ARG A 317 -2.79 2.58 -12.08
CA ARG A 317 -2.74 4.06 -12.16
C ARG A 317 -4.08 4.70 -12.50
N ALA A 318 -4.90 4.01 -13.29
CA ALA A 318 -6.24 4.46 -13.63
C ALA A 318 -7.16 4.59 -12.41
N SER A 319 -6.92 3.82 -11.33
CA SER A 319 -7.74 3.87 -10.11
C SER A 319 -7.37 5.04 -9.19
N TRP A 320 -6.38 5.85 -9.54
CA TRP A 320 -5.92 6.97 -8.69
C TRP A 320 -6.81 8.21 -8.83
N ALA A 321 -7.38 8.44 -10.01
CA ALA A 321 -8.13 9.66 -10.33
C ALA A 321 -9.24 10.03 -9.33
N PRO A 322 -10.06 9.07 -8.81
CA PRO A 322 -11.08 9.39 -7.81
C PRO A 322 -10.57 9.95 -6.49
N PHE A 323 -9.26 9.79 -6.22
CA PHE A 323 -8.62 10.23 -4.98
C PHE A 323 -7.81 11.51 -5.15
N PHE A 324 -7.82 12.15 -6.33
CA PHE A 324 -7.10 13.40 -6.56
C PHE A 324 -7.86 14.63 -6.08
N ASP A 325 -9.18 14.55 -5.97
CA ASP A 325 -10.00 15.67 -5.49
C ASP A 325 -9.67 15.98 -4.02
N ASP A 326 -9.32 17.24 -3.77
CA ASP A 326 -8.89 17.81 -2.48
C ASP A 326 -7.57 17.27 -1.89
N VAL A 327 -6.69 16.64 -2.67
CA VAL A 327 -5.36 16.27 -2.16
C VAL A 327 -4.50 17.52 -1.98
N GLN A 328 -4.09 17.80 -0.74
CA GLN A 328 -3.19 18.91 -0.45
C GLN A 328 -1.74 18.56 -0.73
N VAL A 329 -1.32 17.30 -0.54
CA VAL A 329 0.09 16.89 -0.63
C VAL A 329 0.25 15.56 -1.35
N ILE A 330 1.13 15.55 -2.34
CA ILE A 330 1.61 14.34 -3.01
C ILE A 330 3.03 14.04 -2.51
N LEU A 331 3.19 12.89 -1.88
CA LEU A 331 4.50 12.32 -1.57
C LEU A 331 4.85 11.32 -2.65
N PHE A 332 5.79 11.68 -3.52
CA PHE A 332 6.20 10.84 -4.64
C PHE A 332 7.50 10.10 -4.32
N LEU A 333 7.46 8.77 -4.33
CA LEU A 333 8.63 7.92 -4.10
C LEU A 333 9.25 7.48 -5.42
N ALA A 334 10.48 7.95 -5.67
CA ALA A 334 11.29 7.65 -6.84
C ALA A 334 12.51 6.79 -6.44
N PRO A 335 12.60 5.51 -6.82
CA PRO A 335 13.77 4.70 -6.53
C PRO A 335 14.98 5.15 -7.37
N LEU A 336 16.15 5.32 -6.75
CA LEU A 336 17.42 5.67 -7.43
C LEU A 336 18.11 4.47 -8.12
N ALA A 337 17.44 3.32 -8.20
CA ALA A 337 17.99 2.10 -8.78
C ALA A 337 17.97 2.12 -10.33
N PHE A 338 19.03 2.66 -10.93
CA PHE A 338 19.13 2.90 -12.38
C PHE A 338 19.31 1.64 -13.24
N ASN A 339 19.72 0.52 -12.66
CA ASN A 339 20.06 -0.73 -13.35
C ASN A 339 18.95 -1.79 -13.29
N GLN A 340 17.74 -1.41 -12.89
CA GLN A 340 16.59 -2.30 -12.72
C GLN A 340 15.52 -2.08 -13.80
N VAL A 341 14.78 -3.15 -14.11
CA VAL A 341 13.63 -3.14 -15.02
C VAL A 341 12.32 -3.33 -14.25
N LEU A 342 11.20 -2.94 -14.85
CA LEU A 342 9.87 -3.23 -14.31
C LEU A 342 9.67 -4.74 -14.25
N GLU A 343 9.01 -5.19 -13.19
CA GLU A 343 8.62 -6.61 -13.07
C GLU A 343 7.49 -6.96 -14.03
N GLU A 344 6.63 -5.99 -14.36
CA GLU A 344 5.45 -6.18 -15.20
C GLU A 344 5.79 -6.56 -16.65
N ASP A 345 6.90 -6.04 -17.19
CA ASP A 345 7.28 -6.25 -18.59
C ASP A 345 8.73 -6.76 -18.78
N GLY A 346 9.53 -6.82 -17.71
CA GLY A 346 10.92 -7.29 -17.74
C GLY A 346 11.86 -6.51 -18.64
N ARG A 347 11.41 -5.39 -19.23
CA ARG A 347 12.12 -4.69 -20.31
C ARG A 347 12.29 -3.21 -20.04
N THR A 348 11.27 -2.55 -19.49
CA THR A 348 11.31 -1.11 -19.27
C THR A 348 12.16 -0.78 -18.05
N ASN A 349 13.06 0.19 -18.16
CA ASN A 349 13.85 0.66 -17.02
C ASN A 349 12.95 1.31 -15.94
N ARG A 350 13.15 0.94 -14.67
CA ARG A 350 12.33 1.44 -13.54
C ARG A 350 12.43 2.96 -13.36
N LEU A 351 13.64 3.50 -13.43
CA LEU A 351 13.86 4.92 -13.24
C LEU A 351 13.27 5.75 -14.38
N ALA A 352 13.35 5.24 -15.61
CA ALA A 352 12.69 5.86 -16.76
C ALA A 352 11.17 5.90 -16.61
N ASP A 353 10.55 4.79 -16.15
CA ASP A 353 9.12 4.74 -15.86
C ASP A 353 8.73 5.69 -14.72
N SER A 354 9.55 5.79 -13.66
CA SER A 354 9.34 6.73 -12.56
C SER A 354 9.38 8.19 -13.02
N LEU A 355 10.28 8.55 -13.94
CA LEU A 355 10.34 9.89 -14.54
C LEU A 355 9.12 10.19 -15.41
N LEU A 356 8.61 9.20 -16.16
CA LEU A 356 7.38 9.35 -16.95
C LEU A 356 6.18 9.57 -16.04
N LEU A 357 6.04 8.74 -14.99
CA LEU A 357 4.99 8.88 -13.99
C LEU A 357 5.05 10.24 -13.28
N TRP A 358 6.25 10.70 -12.92
CA TRP A 358 6.43 12.02 -12.31
C TRP A 358 5.99 13.14 -13.24
N LYS A 359 6.29 13.03 -14.55
CA LYS A 359 5.78 13.98 -15.55
C LYS A 359 4.25 13.99 -15.56
N GLU A 360 3.59 12.82 -15.61
CA GLU A 360 2.13 12.71 -15.60
C GLU A 360 1.51 13.36 -14.37
N VAL A 361 2.10 13.12 -13.18
CA VAL A 361 1.67 13.76 -11.93
C VAL A 361 1.85 15.28 -11.97
N CYS A 362 2.98 15.76 -12.51
CA CYS A 362 3.23 17.19 -12.63
C CYS A 362 2.24 17.88 -13.59
N GLU A 363 1.93 17.24 -14.72
CA GLU A 363 1.06 17.76 -15.78
C GLU A 363 -0.44 17.70 -15.42
N ASN A 364 -0.81 16.89 -14.42
CA ASN A 364 -2.20 16.68 -14.05
C ASN A 364 -2.84 17.95 -13.46
N LYS A 365 -3.91 18.43 -14.12
CA LYS A 365 -4.68 19.62 -13.72
C LYS A 365 -5.44 19.45 -12.40
N LEU A 366 -5.88 18.23 -12.06
CA LEU A 366 -6.54 17.96 -10.78
C LEU A 366 -5.57 18.13 -9.61
N LEU A 367 -4.27 17.93 -9.85
CA LEU A 367 -3.20 18.08 -8.86
C LEU A 367 -2.51 19.46 -8.94
N ALA A 368 -3.09 20.43 -9.66
CA ALA A 368 -2.46 21.74 -9.88
C ALA A 368 -2.13 22.46 -8.56
N ARG A 369 -3.02 22.36 -7.55
CA ARG A 369 -2.86 23.01 -6.24
C ARG A 369 -2.11 22.15 -5.22
N ALA A 370 -1.93 20.86 -5.49
CA ALA A 370 -1.27 19.94 -4.58
C ALA A 370 0.23 20.28 -4.46
N ASN A 371 0.76 20.21 -3.24
CA ASN A 371 2.19 20.33 -2.99
C ASN A 371 2.90 19.02 -3.36
N LEU A 372 3.88 19.08 -4.25
CA LEU A 372 4.59 17.90 -4.72
C LEU A 372 5.93 17.76 -3.99
N ILE A 373 6.07 16.68 -3.22
CA ILE A 373 7.29 16.36 -2.47
C ILE A 373 7.88 15.07 -3.04
N CYS A 374 9.12 15.13 -3.52
CA CYS A 374 9.80 13.98 -4.11
C CYS A 374 10.78 13.34 -3.13
N PHE A 375 10.61 12.05 -2.85
CA PHE A 375 11.55 11.22 -2.11
C PHE A 375 12.37 10.37 -3.06
N TRP A 376 13.66 10.68 -3.18
CA TRP A 376 14.61 9.83 -3.90
C TRP A 376 15.08 8.71 -3.01
N ASN A 377 14.35 7.60 -3.06
CA ASN A 377 14.53 6.45 -2.19
C ASN A 377 15.59 5.47 -2.74
N LYS A 378 16.00 4.52 -1.90
CA LYS A 378 17.00 3.47 -2.20
C LYS A 378 18.40 4.05 -2.49
N ARG A 379 18.78 5.12 -1.80
CA ARG A 379 20.14 5.70 -1.88
C ARG A 379 21.23 4.69 -1.49
N ASP A 380 20.94 3.81 -0.54
CA ASP A 380 21.76 2.68 -0.12
C ASP A 380 21.99 1.67 -1.28
N VAL A 381 20.93 1.31 -2.00
CA VAL A 381 21.02 0.42 -3.17
C VAL A 381 21.81 1.09 -4.29
N LEU A 382 21.62 2.40 -4.52
CA LEU A 382 22.43 3.16 -5.46
C LEU A 382 23.92 3.09 -5.09
N GLN A 383 24.24 3.35 -3.83
CA GLN A 383 25.62 3.30 -3.33
C GLN A 383 26.26 1.93 -3.55
N ALA A 384 25.61 0.86 -3.10
CA ALA A 384 26.10 -0.51 -3.28
C ALA A 384 26.28 -0.89 -4.76
N THR A 385 25.39 -0.41 -5.63
CA THR A 385 25.46 -0.66 -7.09
C THR A 385 26.68 0.02 -7.72
N LEU A 386 27.00 1.25 -7.30
CA LEU A 386 28.17 1.98 -7.79
C LEU A 386 29.47 1.38 -7.27
N GLU A 387 29.50 0.98 -5.99
CA GLU A 387 30.65 0.29 -5.36
C GLU A 387 30.94 -1.07 -6.04
N ALA A 388 29.91 -1.76 -6.54
CA ALA A 388 30.06 -2.96 -7.35
C ALA A 388 30.62 -2.69 -8.78
N GLY A 389 30.95 -1.44 -9.12
CA GLY A 389 31.55 -1.05 -10.39
C GLY A 389 30.56 -0.87 -11.55
N VAL A 390 29.25 -0.96 -11.30
CA VAL A 390 28.22 -0.82 -12.33
C VAL A 390 28.19 0.61 -12.85
N GLN A 391 28.32 0.76 -14.17
CA GLN A 391 28.42 2.07 -14.82
C GLN A 391 27.04 2.60 -15.22
N VAL A 392 26.68 3.80 -14.74
CA VAL A 392 25.37 4.41 -15.02
C VAL A 392 25.14 4.62 -16.51
N LYS A 393 26.18 5.01 -17.27
CA LYS A 393 26.10 5.25 -18.72
C LYS A 393 25.64 4.05 -19.54
N GLN A 394 25.83 2.82 -19.04
CA GLN A 394 25.38 1.60 -19.70
C GLN A 394 23.85 1.45 -19.68
N TYR A 395 23.19 1.99 -18.65
CA TYR A 395 21.74 1.88 -18.45
C TYR A 395 21.02 3.19 -18.77
N VAL A 396 21.71 4.32 -18.62
CA VAL A 396 21.21 5.66 -18.88
C VAL A 396 22.17 6.35 -19.85
N PRO A 397 22.06 6.12 -21.17
CA PRO A 397 22.98 6.69 -22.16
C PRO A 397 23.04 8.23 -22.12
N THR A 398 21.93 8.87 -21.72
CA THR A 398 21.83 10.33 -21.56
C THR A 398 22.69 10.89 -20.42
N TYR A 399 23.24 10.04 -19.55
CA TYR A 399 24.20 10.45 -18.51
C TYR A 399 25.56 10.85 -19.10
N GLY A 400 25.92 10.30 -20.27
CA GLY A 400 27.19 10.58 -20.93
C GLY A 400 28.40 10.13 -20.11
N ASP A 401 29.43 10.98 -20.07
CA ASP A 401 30.73 10.73 -19.43
C ASP A 401 30.86 11.40 -18.05
N LEU A 402 29.75 11.70 -17.39
CA LEU A 402 29.76 12.21 -16.03
C LEU A 402 30.38 11.20 -15.05
N PRO A 403 31.00 11.66 -13.95
CA PRO A 403 31.61 10.77 -12.94
C PRO A 403 30.62 9.74 -12.39
N ASN A 404 31.07 8.49 -12.19
CA ASN A 404 30.23 7.40 -11.69
C ASN A 404 30.22 7.33 -10.14
N ASP A 405 30.09 8.48 -9.48
CA ASP A 405 30.03 8.60 -8.02
C ASP A 405 28.61 8.94 -7.52
N ILE A 406 28.34 8.64 -6.25
CA ILE A 406 27.00 8.79 -5.66
C ILE A 406 26.47 10.23 -5.73
N PHE A 407 27.33 11.25 -5.63
CA PHE A 407 26.92 12.64 -5.63
C PHE A 407 26.55 13.10 -7.04
N SER A 408 27.39 12.82 -8.04
CA SER A 408 27.14 13.17 -9.44
C SER A 408 25.89 12.48 -9.99
N VAL A 409 25.74 11.19 -9.68
CA VAL A 409 24.60 10.38 -10.16
C VAL A 409 23.30 10.83 -9.52
N THR A 410 23.29 11.01 -8.19
CA THR A 410 22.12 11.52 -7.45
C THR A 410 21.73 12.91 -7.95
N LYS A 411 22.70 13.82 -8.13
CA LYS A 411 22.46 15.16 -8.66
C LYS A 411 21.81 15.12 -10.04
N TYR A 412 22.35 14.32 -10.96
CA TYR A 412 21.80 14.17 -12.30
C TYR A 412 20.34 13.73 -12.29
N PHE A 413 19.99 12.70 -11.51
CA PHE A 413 18.60 12.25 -11.41
C PHE A 413 17.71 13.31 -10.79
N LYS A 414 18.12 13.94 -9.68
CA LYS A 414 17.39 15.04 -9.04
C LYS A 414 17.09 16.17 -10.03
N ASP A 415 18.07 16.53 -10.85
CA ASP A 415 17.92 17.59 -11.84
C ASP A 415 16.92 17.19 -12.94
N LYS A 416 16.86 15.93 -13.35
CA LYS A 416 15.79 15.45 -14.27
C LYS A 416 14.39 15.61 -13.66
N PHE A 417 14.20 15.23 -12.39
CA PHE A 417 12.91 15.41 -11.70
C PHE A 417 12.54 16.89 -11.56
N ARG A 418 13.51 17.75 -11.21
CA ARG A 418 13.34 19.21 -11.12
C ARG A 418 12.96 19.83 -12.46
N LEU A 419 13.63 19.42 -13.54
CA LEU A 419 13.35 19.91 -14.89
C LEU A 419 11.93 19.54 -15.33
N SER A 420 11.50 18.29 -15.11
CA SER A 420 10.13 17.87 -15.38
C SER A 420 9.12 18.66 -14.57
N HIS A 421 9.36 18.85 -13.27
CA HIS A 421 8.49 19.64 -12.41
C HIS A 421 8.35 21.08 -12.92
N ARG A 422 9.46 21.76 -13.22
CA ARG A 422 9.44 23.14 -13.72
C ARG A 422 8.75 23.26 -15.08
N LYS A 423 8.90 22.27 -15.96
CA LYS A 423 8.39 22.32 -17.33
C LYS A 423 6.90 22.00 -17.43
N TYR A 424 6.43 21.02 -16.66
CA TYR A 424 5.09 20.45 -16.84
C TYR A 424 4.09 20.88 -15.77
N SER A 425 4.52 21.58 -14.71
CA SER A 425 3.57 22.09 -13.71
C SER A 425 2.63 23.14 -14.34
N PRO A 426 1.30 23.00 -14.19
CA PRO A 426 0.35 23.96 -14.74
C PRO A 426 0.47 25.34 -14.07
N GLU A 427 0.85 25.36 -12.79
CA GLU A 427 1.07 26.56 -11.99
C GLU A 427 2.45 26.51 -11.32
N PRO A 428 3.06 27.66 -10.98
CA PRO A 428 4.31 27.69 -10.21
C PRO A 428 4.12 27.04 -8.84
N ARG A 429 4.80 25.90 -8.62
CA ARG A 429 4.78 25.16 -7.35
C ARG A 429 6.18 25.14 -6.71
N PRO A 430 6.28 25.15 -5.37
CA PRO A 430 7.54 24.88 -4.71
C PRO A 430 7.96 23.43 -4.98
N PHE A 431 9.24 23.23 -5.30
CA PHE A 431 9.80 21.89 -5.47
C PHE A 431 10.55 21.49 -4.21
N THR A 432 10.00 20.56 -3.45
CA THR A 432 10.64 19.99 -2.26
C THR A 432 11.04 18.55 -2.55
N GLY A 433 12.24 18.15 -2.13
CA GLY A 433 12.62 16.76 -2.23
C GLY A 433 13.75 16.36 -1.30
N TYR A 434 13.72 15.10 -0.90
CA TYR A 434 14.61 14.53 0.10
C TYR A 434 15.22 13.23 -0.44
N GLU A 435 16.49 13.03 -0.12
CA GLU A 435 17.15 11.75 -0.35
C GLU A 435 16.81 10.84 0.82
N THR A 436 16.30 9.65 0.53
CA THR A 436 15.85 8.72 1.55
C THR A 436 16.40 7.31 1.32
N SER A 437 16.45 6.58 2.42
CA SER A 437 16.55 5.14 2.42
C SER A 437 15.48 4.63 3.37
N ALA A 438 14.55 3.83 2.87
CA ALA A 438 13.43 3.31 3.67
C ALA A 438 13.88 2.44 4.85
N ILE A 439 15.12 1.94 4.85
CA ILE A 439 15.69 1.22 6.00
C ILE A 439 16.14 2.15 7.13
N ASP A 440 16.33 3.45 6.88
CA ASP A 440 16.74 4.43 7.89
C ASP A 440 15.51 5.11 8.52
N ILE A 441 14.95 4.43 9.54
CA ILE A 441 13.77 4.86 10.30
C ILE A 441 13.98 6.22 10.96
N LYS A 442 15.19 6.47 11.49
CA LYS A 442 15.48 7.69 12.24
C LYS A 442 15.50 8.89 11.31
N SER A 443 16.22 8.79 10.20
CA SER A 443 16.25 9.85 9.19
C SER A 443 14.86 10.06 8.59
N MET A 444 14.12 9.00 8.29
CA MET A 444 12.76 9.11 7.75
C MET A 444 11.80 9.80 8.74
N ALA A 445 11.86 9.48 10.04
CA ALA A 445 11.01 10.10 11.06
C ALA A 445 11.29 11.61 11.21
N VAL A 446 12.57 12.01 11.18
CA VAL A 446 12.96 13.43 11.21
C VAL A 446 12.47 14.15 9.94
N LEU A 447 12.66 13.53 8.77
CA LEU A 447 12.20 14.10 7.50
C LEU A 447 10.68 14.26 7.47
N LEU A 448 9.94 13.27 7.97
CA LEU A 448 8.48 13.33 8.04
C LEU A 448 7.98 14.41 8.99
N THR A 449 8.69 14.64 10.08
CA THR A 449 8.39 15.75 11.00
C THR A 449 8.59 17.09 10.28
N GLY A 450 9.70 17.24 9.54
CA GLY A 450 9.96 18.46 8.74
C GLY A 450 8.93 18.66 7.61
N VAL A 451 8.53 17.59 6.92
CA VAL A 451 7.47 17.62 5.91
C VAL A 451 6.15 18.03 6.54
N ARG A 452 5.78 17.45 7.68
CA ARG A 452 4.56 17.80 8.44
C ARG A 452 4.55 19.27 8.81
N GLU A 453 5.64 19.81 9.36
CA GLU A 453 5.72 21.23 9.68
C GLU A 453 5.58 22.11 8.43
N SER A 454 6.21 21.73 7.32
CA SER A 454 6.10 22.48 6.07
C SER A 454 4.67 22.48 5.52
N ILE A 455 3.94 21.37 5.66
CA ILE A 455 2.54 21.26 5.25
C ILE A 455 1.67 22.14 6.15
N LEU A 456 1.79 21.98 7.47
CA LEU A 456 1.01 22.74 8.44
C LEU A 456 1.21 24.26 8.28
N ARG A 457 2.45 24.71 8.10
CA ARG A 457 2.74 26.14 7.86
C ARG A 457 2.11 26.67 6.58
N LYS A 458 1.95 25.84 5.54
CA LYS A 458 1.31 26.25 4.29
C LYS A 458 -0.21 26.34 4.46
N GLU A 459 -0.83 25.33 5.07
CA GLU A 459 -2.28 25.34 5.34
C GLU A 459 -2.68 26.50 6.26
N LEU A 460 -1.84 26.85 7.25
CA LEU A 460 -2.08 28.02 8.12
C LEU A 460 -2.01 29.36 7.36
N ARG A 461 -1.17 29.46 6.32
CA ARG A 461 -1.09 30.65 5.45
C ARG A 461 -2.28 30.73 4.49
N ASP A 462 -2.64 29.60 3.88
CA ASP A 462 -3.76 29.53 2.93
C ASP A 462 -5.13 29.68 3.63
N GLY A 463 -5.17 29.47 4.96
CA GLY A 463 -6.36 29.60 5.81
C GLY A 463 -6.56 30.97 6.49
N ASP A 464 -5.78 32.00 6.14
CA ASP A 464 -5.84 33.36 6.75
C ASP A 464 -5.63 33.39 8.29
N LEU A 465 -4.82 32.48 8.86
CA LEU A 465 -4.46 32.51 10.29
C LEU A 465 -3.06 33.10 10.58
N ILE A 466 -2.24 33.38 9.56
CA ILE A 466 -0.92 34.05 9.68
C ILE A 466 -0.65 34.95 8.49
#